data_AF-A0A940UB43-F1
#
_entry.id   AF-A0A940UB43-F1
#
_cell.length_a   1.000
_cell.length_b   1.000
_cell.length_c   1.000
_cell.angle_alpha   90.00
_cell.angle_beta   90.00
_cell.angle_gamma   90.00
#
_symmetry.space_group_name_H-M   'P 1'
#
loop_
_entity.id
_entity.type
_entity.pdbx_description
1 polymer ?
#
loop_
_entity_poly.entity_id
_entity_poly.type
_entity_poly.pdbx_seq_one_letter_code
_entity_poly.pdbx_strand_id
1 'polypeptide(L)'
;MATDNERNDINLCFQALGIDFGATPEEVEKAYQRMLAEIEKKKSSADPAKRAEAAADLALANDLYDKIKNSVTYNTKLNEQSHAASLKQQTKKENIQQFKICPSCNKTIGASLQKCPYCREPIRTPFEASMHKLFSGPSLAIIIIVLILVIAGVLFVSYKDLLKKPTAPPEAALPATGTFSNQSGSATGTFSNLSGAVQKP
;
A
#
# COMPACT_ATOMS: atom_id res chain seq x y z
N MET A 1 9.03 -21.57 18.15
CA MET A 1 8.00 -22.40 18.80
C MET A 1 7.39 -21.53 19.88
N ALA A 2 6.13 -21.12 19.74
CA ALA A 2 5.44 -20.40 20.81
C ALA A 2 5.30 -21.33 22.02
N THR A 3 5.56 -20.83 23.21
CA THR A 3 5.41 -21.63 24.43
C THR A 3 3.92 -21.87 24.69
N ASP A 4 3.55 -23.00 25.33
CA ASP A 4 2.13 -23.33 25.56
C ASP A 4 1.38 -22.23 26.33
N ASN A 5 2.09 -21.47 27.18
CA ASN A 5 1.56 -20.31 27.89
C ASN A 5 1.14 -19.18 26.95
N GLU A 6 1.99 -18.85 25.97
CA GLU A 6 1.73 -17.79 24.98
C GLU A 6 0.48 -18.11 24.15
N ARG A 7 0.28 -19.39 23.83
CA ARG A 7 -0.90 -19.84 23.06
C ARG A 7 -2.19 -19.70 23.87
N ASN A 8 -2.13 -19.91 25.18
CA ASN A 8 -3.27 -19.74 26.07
C ASN A 8 -3.61 -18.25 26.27
N ASP A 9 -2.59 -17.39 26.41
CA ASP A 9 -2.76 -15.94 26.51
C ASP A 9 -3.41 -15.35 25.26
N ILE A 10 -2.99 -15.81 24.08
CA ILE A 10 -3.62 -15.40 22.82
C ILE A 10 -5.08 -15.85 22.78
N ASN A 11 -5.39 -17.08 23.22
CA ASN A 11 -6.77 -17.57 23.25
C ASN A 11 -7.68 -16.69 24.14
N LEU A 12 -7.18 -16.28 25.30
CA LEU A 12 -7.87 -15.33 26.16
C LEU A 12 -8.11 -13.99 25.46
N CYS A 13 -7.18 -13.52 24.63
CA CYS A 13 -7.37 -12.29 23.85
C CYS A 13 -8.50 -12.43 22.82
N PHE A 14 -8.58 -13.56 22.11
CA PHE A 14 -9.69 -13.83 21.18
C PHE A 14 -11.04 -13.87 21.93
N GLN A 15 -11.08 -14.52 23.08
CA GLN A 15 -12.27 -14.60 23.91
C GLN A 15 -12.69 -13.22 24.46
N ALA A 16 -11.73 -12.36 24.84
CA ALA A 16 -11.98 -10.99 25.27
C ALA A 16 -12.57 -10.11 24.16
N LEU A 17 -12.19 -10.36 22.90
CA LEU A 17 -12.80 -9.73 21.73
C LEU A 17 -14.15 -10.37 21.33
N GLY A 18 -14.58 -11.44 22.00
CA GLY A 18 -15.83 -12.15 21.70
C GLY A 18 -15.80 -12.91 20.38
N ILE A 19 -14.64 -13.43 19.98
CA ILE A 19 -14.43 -14.18 18.74
C ILE A 19 -13.77 -15.53 19.01
N ASP A 20 -14.04 -16.50 18.14
CA ASP A 20 -13.49 -17.86 18.26
C ASP A 20 -11.99 -17.92 17.96
N PHE A 21 -11.30 -18.83 18.65
CA PHE A 21 -9.89 -19.12 18.39
C PHE A 21 -9.75 -19.81 17.02
N GLY A 22 -9.41 -19.01 16.02
CA GLY A 22 -9.43 -19.45 14.62
C GLY A 22 -10.31 -18.58 13.71
N ALA A 23 -10.87 -17.47 14.22
CA ALA A 23 -11.44 -16.44 13.39
C ALA A 23 -10.45 -15.99 12.29
N THR A 24 -11.00 -15.59 11.14
CA THR A 24 -10.24 -15.02 10.04
C THR A 24 -9.70 -13.63 10.41
N PRO A 25 -8.61 -13.16 9.78
CA PRO A 25 -8.09 -11.82 10.00
C PRO A 25 -9.15 -10.71 9.86
N GLU A 26 -10.08 -10.89 8.92
CA GLU A 26 -11.21 -9.99 8.67
C GLU A 26 -12.21 -9.95 9.84
N GLU A 27 -12.50 -11.09 10.46
CA GLU A 27 -13.38 -11.18 11.62
C GLU A 27 -12.77 -10.55 12.86
N VAL A 28 -11.46 -10.74 13.05
CA VAL A 28 -10.69 -10.09 14.13
C VAL A 28 -10.76 -8.57 13.99
N GLU A 29 -10.48 -8.04 12.79
CA GLU A 29 -10.56 -6.61 12.52
C GLU A 29 -11.98 -6.08 12.77
N LYS A 30 -13.00 -6.80 12.29
CA LYS A 30 -14.41 -6.41 12.51
C LYS A 30 -14.82 -6.43 13.98
N ALA A 31 -14.28 -7.34 14.80
CA ALA A 31 -14.52 -7.37 16.24
C ALA A 31 -13.84 -6.19 16.94
N TYR A 32 -12.59 -5.92 16.57
CA TYR A 32 -11.84 -4.78 17.08
C TYR A 32 -12.53 -3.43 16.78
N GLN A 33 -12.97 -3.22 15.54
CA GLN A 33 -13.72 -2.02 15.15
C GLN A 33 -15.03 -1.85 15.92
N ARG A 34 -15.73 -2.95 16.24
CA ARG A 34 -16.94 -2.90 17.09
C ARG A 34 -16.61 -2.44 18.50
N MET A 35 -15.53 -2.94 19.09
CA MET A 35 -15.07 -2.52 20.41
C MET A 35 -14.68 -1.04 20.43
N LEU A 36 -13.97 -0.56 19.39
CA LEU A 36 -13.64 0.86 19.26
C LEU A 36 -14.88 1.76 19.20
N ALA A 37 -15.92 1.35 18.46
CA ALA A 37 -17.17 2.11 18.38
C ALA A 37 -17.89 2.22 19.73
N GLU A 38 -17.86 1.16 20.55
CA GLU A 38 -18.41 1.19 21.91
C GLU A 38 -17.62 2.14 22.82
N ILE A 39 -16.30 2.11 22.72
CA ILE A 39 -15.40 2.98 23.47
C ILE A 39 -15.60 4.44 23.08
N GLU A 40 -15.75 4.73 21.78
CA GLU A 40 -16.04 6.08 21.29
C GLU A 40 -17.39 6.61 21.81
N LYS A 41 -18.39 5.73 21.89
CA LYS A 41 -19.67 6.04 22.53
C LYS A 41 -19.52 6.34 24.02
N LYS A 42 -18.68 5.60 24.75
CA LYS A 42 -18.36 5.91 26.16
C LYS A 42 -17.63 7.25 26.29
N LYS A 43 -16.71 7.56 25.37
CA LYS A 43 -15.92 8.80 25.35
C LYS A 43 -16.77 10.05 25.10
N SER A 44 -17.87 9.92 24.36
CA SER A 44 -18.85 11.00 24.13
C SER A 44 -19.88 11.14 25.26
N SER A 45 -19.81 10.31 26.30
CA SER A 45 -20.70 10.42 27.46
C SER A 45 -20.43 11.70 28.26
N ALA A 46 -21.49 12.31 28.81
CA ALA A 46 -21.40 13.48 29.67
C ALA A 46 -20.69 13.20 31.01
N ASP A 47 -20.65 11.94 31.42
CA ASP A 47 -20.06 11.50 32.69
C ASP A 47 -18.51 11.46 32.61
N PRO A 48 -17.77 12.25 33.41
CA PRO A 48 -16.32 12.24 33.42
C PRO A 48 -15.71 10.89 33.83
N ALA A 49 -16.38 10.11 34.69
CA ALA A 49 -15.87 8.80 35.10
C ALA A 49 -15.88 7.82 33.91
N LYS A 50 -16.95 7.81 33.12
CA LYS A 50 -17.07 7.00 31.90
C LYS A 50 -16.07 7.40 30.81
N ARG A 51 -15.71 8.68 30.74
CA ARG A 51 -14.66 9.16 29.81
C ARG A 51 -13.26 8.69 30.22
N ALA A 52 -12.98 8.64 31.53
CA ALA A 52 -11.73 8.09 32.04
C ALA A 52 -11.65 6.57 31.81
N GLU A 53 -12.74 5.84 32.05
CA GLU A 53 -12.86 4.41 31.77
C GLU A 53 -12.65 4.11 30.28
N ALA A 54 -13.24 4.90 29.38
CA ALA A 54 -13.06 4.75 27.94
C ALA A 54 -11.59 4.84 27.49
N ALA A 55 -10.76 5.62 28.17
CA ALA A 55 -9.33 5.71 27.85
C ALA A 55 -8.58 4.42 28.26
N ALA A 56 -8.94 3.82 29.40
CA ALA A 56 -8.40 2.54 29.83
C ALA A 56 -8.86 1.39 28.93
N ASP A 57 -10.15 1.39 28.55
CA ASP A 57 -10.71 0.41 27.62
C ASP A 57 -10.04 0.50 26.25
N LEU A 58 -9.72 1.71 25.77
CA LEU A 58 -9.00 1.90 24.52
C LEU A 58 -7.59 1.31 24.57
N ALA A 59 -6.86 1.53 25.67
CA ALA A 59 -5.53 0.96 25.84
C ALA A 59 -5.57 -0.58 25.87
N LEU A 60 -6.55 -1.15 26.57
CA LEU A 60 -6.77 -2.59 26.61
C LEU A 60 -7.13 -3.16 25.23
N ALA A 61 -8.04 -2.52 24.50
CA ALA A 61 -8.44 -2.95 23.17
C ALA A 61 -7.26 -2.99 22.19
N ASN A 62 -6.39 -1.96 22.23
CA ASN A 62 -5.17 -1.93 21.41
C ASN A 62 -4.20 -3.05 21.80
N ASP A 63 -3.95 -3.28 23.10
CA ASP A 63 -3.05 -4.35 23.56
C ASP A 63 -3.54 -5.75 23.14
N LEU A 64 -4.85 -6.02 23.28
CA LEU A 64 -5.46 -7.27 22.83
C LEU A 64 -5.29 -7.47 21.33
N TYR A 65 -5.58 -6.42 20.55
CA TYR A 65 -5.46 -6.48 19.09
C TYR A 65 -4.00 -6.68 18.64
N ASP A 66 -3.05 -5.96 19.24
CA ASP A 66 -1.63 -6.09 18.91
C ASP A 66 -1.09 -7.48 19.26
N LYS A 67 -1.48 -8.06 20.40
CA LYS A 67 -1.12 -9.44 20.77
C LYS A 67 -1.66 -10.45 19.76
N ILE A 68 -2.91 -10.29 19.33
CA ILE A 68 -3.51 -11.17 18.32
C ILE A 68 -2.80 -11.00 16.98
N LYS A 69 -2.53 -9.78 16.54
CA LYS A 69 -1.91 -9.49 15.24
C LYS A 69 -0.47 -9.98 15.16
N ASN A 70 0.27 -9.89 16.27
CA ASN A 70 1.65 -10.40 16.34
C ASN A 70 1.71 -11.91 16.56
N SER A 71 0.58 -12.59 16.79
CA SER A 71 0.55 -14.04 16.96
C SER A 71 0.90 -14.78 15.67
N VAL A 72 1.54 -15.94 15.83
CA VAL A 72 1.84 -16.85 14.72
C VAL A 72 0.56 -17.34 14.03
N THR A 73 -0.51 -17.57 14.80
CA THR A 73 -1.81 -18.04 14.29
C THR A 73 -2.42 -17.03 13.32
N TYR A 74 -2.42 -15.74 13.68
CA TYR A 74 -2.96 -14.68 12.83
C TYR A 74 -2.14 -14.53 11.54
N ASN A 75 -0.81 -14.48 11.66
CA ASN A 75 0.08 -14.35 10.50
C ASN A 75 0.00 -15.54 9.54
N THR A 76 -0.14 -16.76 10.06
CA THR A 76 -0.35 -17.95 9.25
C THR A 76 -1.63 -17.82 8.42
N LYS A 77 -2.75 -17.44 9.04
CA LYS A 77 -4.03 -17.26 8.33
C LYS A 77 -4.00 -16.12 7.31
N LEU A 78 -3.32 -15.02 7.62
CA LEU A 78 -3.15 -13.90 6.70
C LEU A 78 -2.37 -14.32 5.45
N ASN A 79 -1.31 -15.12 5.64
CA ASN A 79 -0.56 -15.70 4.52
C ASN A 79 -1.40 -16.70 3.73
N GLU A 80 -2.16 -17.57 4.38
CA GLU A 80 -3.08 -18.49 3.70
C GLU A 80 -4.12 -17.76 2.84
N GLN A 81 -4.68 -16.64 3.32
CA GLN A 81 -5.60 -15.81 2.53
C GLN A 81 -4.93 -15.20 1.30
N SER A 82 -3.71 -14.65 1.42
CA SER A 82 -2.99 -14.06 0.29
C SER A 82 -2.55 -15.11 -0.74
N HIS A 83 -2.17 -16.30 -0.29
CA HIS A 83 -1.91 -17.46 -1.15
C HIS A 83 -3.19 -17.96 -1.84
N ALA A 84 -4.32 -18.05 -1.12
CA ALA A 84 -5.60 -18.43 -1.72
C ALA A 84 -6.09 -17.38 -2.75
N ALA A 85 -5.86 -16.09 -2.50
CA ALA A 85 -6.21 -15.02 -3.41
C ALA A 85 -5.35 -15.04 -4.69
N SER A 86 -4.05 -15.28 -4.56
CA SER A 86 -3.14 -15.41 -5.70
C SER A 86 -3.42 -16.68 -6.53
N LEU A 87 -3.74 -17.80 -5.89
CA LEU A 87 -4.21 -19.02 -6.58
C LEU A 87 -5.51 -18.78 -7.36
N LYS A 88 -6.47 -18.04 -6.80
CA LYS A 88 -7.70 -17.63 -7.50
C LYS A 88 -7.42 -16.70 -8.69
N GLN A 89 -6.43 -15.81 -8.59
CA GLN A 89 -6.00 -14.99 -9.71
C GLN A 89 -5.31 -15.81 -10.80
N GLN A 90 -4.49 -16.80 -10.43
CA GLN A 90 -3.83 -17.69 -11.39
C GLN A 90 -4.83 -18.58 -12.12
N THR A 91 -5.80 -19.18 -11.42
CA THR A 91 -6.87 -19.98 -12.06
C THR A 91 -7.75 -19.15 -12.97
N LYS A 92 -8.01 -17.87 -12.66
CA LYS A 92 -8.72 -16.96 -13.59
C LYS A 92 -7.89 -16.62 -14.83
N LYS A 93 -6.56 -16.67 -14.75
CA LYS A 93 -5.65 -16.44 -15.89
C LYS A 93 -5.41 -17.71 -16.72
N GLU A 94 -5.41 -18.89 -16.09
CA GLU A 94 -5.23 -20.20 -16.75
C GLU A 94 -6.52 -20.76 -17.37
N ASN A 95 -7.69 -20.46 -16.82
CA ASN A 95 -8.97 -20.85 -17.42
C ASN A 95 -9.35 -19.98 -18.64
N ILE A 96 -8.47 -19.07 -19.05
CA ILE A 96 -8.50 -18.40 -20.34
C ILE A 96 -7.43 -19.05 -21.23
N GLN A 97 -7.50 -20.37 -21.41
CA GLN A 97 -6.99 -20.95 -22.65
C GLN A 97 -7.92 -20.48 -23.76
N GLN A 98 -7.70 -19.25 -24.22
CA GLN A 98 -8.40 -18.63 -25.34
C GLN A 98 -8.21 -19.53 -26.57
N PHE A 99 -9.20 -20.35 -26.85
CA PHE A 99 -9.28 -21.01 -28.13
C PHE A 99 -9.54 -19.93 -29.18
N LYS A 100 -8.68 -19.85 -30.19
CA LYS A 100 -8.86 -18.96 -31.35
C LYS A 100 -9.27 -19.80 -32.55
N ILE A 101 -9.98 -19.20 -33.49
CA ILE A 101 -10.30 -19.84 -34.77
C ILE A 101 -9.20 -19.49 -35.76
N CYS A 102 -8.61 -20.49 -36.41
CA CYS A 102 -7.61 -20.28 -37.44
C CYS A 102 -8.24 -19.54 -38.65
N PRO A 103 -7.68 -18.41 -39.11
CA PRO A 103 -8.27 -17.64 -40.21
C PRO A 103 -8.20 -18.35 -41.57
N SER A 104 -7.25 -19.27 -41.75
CA SER A 104 -7.08 -20.00 -43.01
C SER A 104 -8.02 -21.17 -43.18
N CYS A 105 -8.31 -21.89 -42.08
CA CYS A 105 -9.04 -23.17 -42.15
C CYS A 105 -10.23 -23.25 -41.20
N ASN A 106 -10.56 -22.17 -40.49
CA ASN A 106 -11.67 -22.04 -39.54
C ASN A 106 -11.73 -23.12 -38.46
N LYS A 107 -10.60 -23.75 -38.13
CA LYS A 107 -10.50 -24.75 -37.05
C LYS A 107 -10.04 -24.10 -35.75
N THR A 108 -10.56 -24.61 -34.64
CA THR A 108 -10.22 -24.17 -33.29
C THR A 108 -8.80 -24.58 -32.92
N ILE A 109 -8.01 -23.61 -32.45
CA ILE A 109 -6.60 -23.75 -32.11
C ILE A 109 -6.31 -23.07 -30.76
N GLY A 110 -5.29 -23.52 -30.04
CA GLY A 110 -4.85 -22.85 -28.81
C GLY A 110 -4.23 -21.48 -29.11
N ALA A 111 -4.50 -20.47 -28.26
CA ALA A 111 -4.05 -19.08 -28.46
C ALA A 111 -2.53 -18.87 -28.64
N SER A 112 -1.70 -19.84 -28.24
CA SER A 112 -0.23 -19.75 -28.23
C SER A 112 0.46 -20.46 -29.40
N LEU A 113 -0.27 -21.08 -30.33
CA LEU A 113 0.35 -21.77 -31.46
C LEU A 113 0.76 -20.77 -32.56
N GLN A 114 2.03 -20.80 -32.97
CA GLN A 114 2.52 -19.97 -34.09
C GLN A 114 2.14 -20.53 -35.47
N LYS A 115 1.86 -21.83 -35.56
CA LYS A 115 1.42 -22.52 -36.79
C LYS A 115 0.17 -23.31 -36.51
N CYS A 116 -0.77 -23.29 -37.45
CA CYS A 116 -1.97 -24.10 -37.34
C CYS A 116 -1.61 -25.60 -37.47
N PRO A 117 -2.01 -26.47 -36.53
CA PRO A 117 -1.71 -27.90 -36.62
C PRO A 117 -2.45 -28.60 -37.77
N TYR A 118 -3.53 -27.99 -38.28
CA TYR A 118 -4.38 -28.57 -39.32
C TYR A 118 -3.95 -28.16 -40.73
N CYS A 119 -3.70 -26.86 -40.96
CA CYS A 119 -3.32 -26.35 -42.29
C CYS A 119 -1.83 -26.01 -42.43
N ARG A 120 -1.03 -26.13 -41.35
CA ARG A 120 0.40 -25.80 -41.26
C ARG A 120 0.77 -24.35 -41.60
N GLU A 121 -0.22 -23.51 -41.87
CA GLU A 121 -0.04 -22.11 -42.20
C GLU A 121 0.24 -21.29 -40.92
N PRO A 122 1.10 -20.25 -40.99
CA PRO A 122 1.40 -19.41 -39.85
C PRO A 122 0.18 -18.60 -39.41
N ILE A 123 -0.12 -18.62 -38.11
CA ILE A 123 -1.23 -17.88 -37.54
C ILE A 123 -0.74 -16.45 -37.29
N ARG A 124 -0.88 -15.59 -38.30
CA ARG A 124 -0.60 -14.16 -38.15
C ARG A 124 -1.64 -13.54 -37.25
N THR A 125 -1.24 -13.15 -36.04
CA THR A 125 -2.16 -12.46 -35.12
C THR A 125 -2.45 -11.05 -35.65
N PRO A 126 -3.65 -10.50 -35.46
CA PRO A 126 -3.98 -9.14 -35.89
C PRO A 126 -3.11 -8.06 -35.22
N PHE A 127 -2.37 -8.41 -34.16
CA PHE A 127 -1.49 -7.50 -33.43
C PHE A 127 -0.23 -7.12 -34.22
N GLU A 128 0.32 -8.05 -35.02
CA GLU A 128 1.45 -7.74 -35.91
C GLU A 128 1.03 -6.85 -37.10
N ALA A 129 -0.21 -7.00 -37.58
CA ALA A 129 -0.76 -6.15 -38.64
C ALA A 129 -1.00 -4.70 -38.16
N SER A 130 -1.34 -4.51 -36.87
CA SER A 130 -1.55 -3.18 -36.29
C SER A 130 -0.24 -2.43 -35.99
N MET A 131 0.83 -3.12 -35.57
CA MET A 131 2.12 -2.44 -35.32
C MET A 131 2.77 -1.89 -36.59
N HIS A 132 2.54 -2.53 -37.75
CA HIS A 132 3.07 -2.06 -39.02
C HIS A 132 2.38 -0.76 -39.53
N LYS A 133 1.20 -0.42 -39.00
CA LYS A 133 0.50 0.84 -39.34
C LYS A 133 0.97 2.03 -38.50
N LEU A 134 1.33 1.80 -37.23
CA LEU A 134 1.83 2.85 -36.33
C LEU A 134 3.30 3.21 -36.59
N PHE A 135 4.08 2.28 -37.14
CA PHE A 135 5.48 2.49 -37.54
C PHE A 135 5.67 2.69 -39.06
N SER A 136 4.63 3.09 -39.79
CA SER A 136 4.78 3.42 -41.21
C SER A 136 5.38 4.83 -41.34
N GLY A 137 6.62 4.85 -41.82
CA GLY A 137 7.54 5.97 -42.06
C GLY A 137 7.03 7.42 -41.88
N PRO A 138 6.05 7.91 -42.67
CA PRO A 138 5.68 9.32 -42.64
C PRO A 138 5.11 9.80 -41.30
N SER A 139 4.39 8.97 -40.55
CA SER A 139 3.80 9.40 -39.27
C SER A 139 4.85 9.54 -38.16
N LEU A 140 5.86 8.67 -38.14
CA LEU A 140 6.98 8.78 -37.21
C LEU A 140 7.82 10.03 -37.50
N ALA A 141 8.07 10.32 -38.79
CA ALA A 141 8.80 11.51 -39.22
C ALA A 141 8.07 12.80 -38.77
N ILE A 142 6.74 12.85 -38.92
CA ILE A 142 5.93 14.00 -38.47
C ILE A 142 6.03 14.17 -36.95
N ILE A 143 5.91 13.09 -36.17
CA ILE A 143 6.02 13.16 -34.70
C ILE A 143 7.40 13.69 -34.28
N ILE A 144 8.48 13.21 -34.91
CA ILE A 144 9.84 13.69 -34.63
C ILE A 144 10.00 15.17 -34.98
N ILE A 145 9.47 15.63 -36.12
CA ILE A 145 9.54 17.04 -36.52
C ILE A 145 8.79 17.93 -35.53
N VAL A 146 7.60 17.53 -35.11
CA VAL A 146 6.83 18.28 -34.09
C VAL A 146 7.61 18.37 -32.78
N LEU A 147 8.23 17.27 -32.36
CA LEU A 147 9.02 17.23 -31.13
C LEU A 147 10.24 18.15 -31.19
N ILE A 148 10.93 18.20 -32.34
CA ILE A 148 12.05 19.13 -32.59
C ILE A 148 11.57 20.59 -32.54
N LEU A 149 10.42 20.92 -33.14
CA LEU A 149 9.89 22.28 -33.13
C LEU A 149 9.51 22.74 -31.71
N VAL A 150 8.96 21.85 -30.90
CA VAL A 150 8.66 22.14 -29.48
C VAL A 150 9.95 22.42 -28.71
N ILE A 151 10.99 21.59 -28.87
CA ILE A 151 12.28 21.79 -28.21
C ILE A 151 12.91 23.12 -28.67
N ALA A 152 12.90 23.41 -29.97
CA ALA A 152 13.43 24.65 -30.52
C ALA A 152 12.69 25.88 -29.97
N GLY A 153 11.35 25.80 -29.84
CA GLY A 153 10.55 26.85 -29.24
C GLY A 153 10.90 27.12 -27.77
N VAL A 154 11.04 26.06 -26.97
CA VAL A 154 11.44 26.17 -25.56
C VAL A 154 12.84 26.78 -25.41
N LEU A 155 13.78 26.34 -26.25
CA LEU A 155 15.13 26.94 -26.28
C LEU A 155 15.05 28.41 -26.68
N PHE A 156 14.29 28.77 -27.71
CA PHE A 156 14.18 30.15 -28.18
C PHE A 156 13.60 31.09 -27.12
N VAL A 157 12.58 30.66 -26.37
CA VAL A 157 12.04 31.41 -25.23
C VAL A 157 13.10 31.57 -24.13
N SER A 158 13.78 30.48 -23.78
CA SER A 158 14.84 30.48 -22.75
C SER A 158 16.02 31.39 -23.11
N TYR A 159 16.41 31.43 -24.39
CA TYR A 159 17.49 32.32 -24.87
C TYR A 159 17.08 33.80 -24.84
N LYS A 160 15.80 34.13 -25.09
CA LYS A 160 15.34 35.52 -25.01
C LYS A 160 15.33 36.09 -23.60
N ASP A 161 15.07 35.27 -22.59
CA ASP A 161 15.16 35.70 -21.19
C ASP A 161 16.61 35.98 -20.76
N LEU A 162 17.58 35.24 -21.30
CA LEU A 162 19.01 35.48 -20.99
C LEU A 162 19.54 36.77 -21.62
N LEU A 163 19.03 37.19 -22.78
CA LEU A 163 19.44 38.43 -23.44
C LEU A 163 18.82 39.69 -22.81
N LYS A 164 17.86 39.54 -21.89
CA LYS A 164 17.14 40.66 -21.28
C LYS A 164 17.67 41.07 -19.90
N LYS A 165 18.85 40.59 -19.48
CA LYS A 165 19.43 41.01 -18.21
C LYS A 165 20.21 42.33 -18.38
N PRO A 166 19.71 43.48 -17.89
CA PRO A 166 20.50 44.70 -17.84
C PRO A 166 21.65 44.51 -16.84
N THR A 167 22.86 44.78 -17.31
CA THR A 167 24.08 44.85 -16.50
C THR A 167 23.95 46.02 -15.52
N ALA A 168 23.66 45.73 -14.26
CA ALA A 168 23.81 46.70 -13.17
C ALA A 168 25.23 46.59 -12.56
N PRO A 169 25.85 47.72 -12.18
CA PRO A 169 27.24 47.75 -11.71
C PRO A 169 27.41 47.15 -10.30
N PRO A 170 28.62 46.68 -9.95
CA PRO A 170 28.89 46.05 -8.67
C PRO A 170 29.04 47.11 -7.57
N GLU A 171 28.08 47.18 -6.65
CA GLU A 171 28.18 48.00 -5.45
C GLU A 171 28.41 47.13 -4.21
N ALA A 172 29.63 47.28 -3.68
CA ALA A 172 30.11 47.17 -2.31
C ALA A 172 29.47 46.13 -1.35
N ALA A 173 30.32 45.19 -0.94
CA ALA A 173 30.18 44.38 0.25
C ALA A 173 30.17 45.22 1.55
N LEU A 174 29.36 44.82 2.53
CA LEU A 174 29.64 44.95 3.95
C LEU A 174 28.90 43.84 4.74
N PRO A 175 29.54 43.21 5.76
CA PRO A 175 28.94 42.17 6.59
C PRO A 175 28.36 42.73 7.89
N ALA A 176 27.22 42.20 8.34
CA ALA A 176 26.78 42.31 9.72
C ALA A 176 25.99 41.04 10.09
N THR A 177 26.58 40.11 10.83
CA THR A 177 26.58 40.01 12.30
C THR A 177 25.23 39.57 12.86
N GLY A 178 25.19 38.29 13.26
CA GLY A 178 24.57 37.76 14.48
C GLY A 178 23.06 37.94 14.70
N THR A 179 22.37 36.84 15.05
CA THR A 179 21.88 36.66 16.43
C THR A 179 21.35 35.24 16.62
N PHE A 180 21.90 34.62 17.65
CA PHE A 180 21.57 33.35 18.26
C PHE A 180 20.24 33.49 19.02
N SER A 181 19.34 32.51 18.95
CA SER A 181 18.27 32.37 19.96
C SER A 181 17.96 30.91 20.22
N ASN A 182 18.42 30.53 21.40
CA ASN A 182 18.29 29.27 22.10
C ASN A 182 16.88 29.22 22.73
N GLN A 183 16.16 28.09 22.65
CA GLN A 183 15.04 27.84 23.55
C GLN A 183 15.10 26.41 24.09
N SER A 184 15.56 26.35 25.34
CA SER A 184 15.25 25.38 26.39
C SER A 184 13.81 24.86 26.32
N GLY A 185 13.49 23.59 26.53
CA GLY A 185 14.02 22.70 27.57
C GLY A 185 13.09 22.73 28.78
N SER A 186 11.99 21.96 28.74
CA SER A 186 11.13 21.69 29.90
C SER A 186 10.88 20.19 30.00
N ALA A 187 11.75 19.53 30.77
CA ALA A 187 11.52 18.19 31.28
C ALA A 187 10.90 18.33 32.67
N THR A 188 9.64 17.96 32.81
CA THR A 188 8.99 17.77 34.11
C THR A 188 8.73 16.29 34.27
N GLY A 189 9.56 15.65 35.10
CA GLY A 189 9.32 14.30 35.60
C GLY A 189 8.32 14.31 36.74
N THR A 190 7.53 13.24 36.84
CA THR A 190 6.89 12.83 38.09
C THR A 190 7.05 11.32 38.22
N PHE A 191 7.80 10.93 39.25
CA PHE A 191 7.95 9.57 39.75
C PHE A 191 6.67 9.14 40.47
N SER A 192 6.29 7.87 40.35
CA SER A 192 5.61 7.13 41.41
C SER A 192 5.95 5.65 41.28
N ASN A 193 6.82 5.24 42.21
CA ASN A 193 7.25 3.88 42.46
C ASN A 193 6.20 3.27 43.41
N LEU A 194 5.52 2.20 43.01
CA LEU A 194 4.75 1.36 43.93
C LEU A 194 5.18 -0.08 43.79
N SER A 195 6.03 -0.47 44.74
CA SER A 195 6.37 -1.84 45.08
C SER A 195 5.17 -2.47 45.80
N GLY A 196 4.66 -3.59 45.28
CA GLY A 196 3.58 -4.36 45.90
C GLY A 196 3.91 -5.85 45.83
N ALA A 197 4.63 -6.33 46.84
CA ALA A 197 4.82 -7.75 47.10
C ALA A 197 3.51 -8.35 47.63
N VAL A 198 3.03 -9.44 47.04
CA VAL A 198 2.15 -10.39 47.74
C VAL A 198 2.62 -11.80 47.40
N GLN A 199 2.83 -12.54 48.47
CA GLN A 199 3.41 -13.86 48.56
C GLN A 199 2.34 -14.80 49.12
N LYS A 200 2.40 -16.07 48.68
CA LYS A 200 1.85 -17.31 49.26
C LYS A 200 0.37 -17.66 49.07
N PRO A 201 0.00 -18.95 49.27
CA PRO A 201 0.78 -20.20 49.13
C PRO A 201 0.31 -21.06 47.95
#